data_AF-A0A969S1I5-F1
#
_entry.id   AF-A0A969S1I5-F1
#
_cell.length_a   1.000
_cell.length_b   1.000
_cell.length_c   1.000
_cell.angle_alpha   90.00
_cell.angle_beta   90.00
_cell.angle_gamma   90.00
#
_symmetry.space_group_name_H-M   'P 1'
#
loop_
_entity.id
_entity.type
_entity.pdbx_description
1 polymer ?
#
loop_
_entity_poly.entity_id
_entity_poly.type
_entity_poly.pdbx_seq_one_letter_code
_entity_poly.pdbx_strand_id
1 'polypeptide(L)'
;MLILSGGLDPVTPPSFGDEIKKTFSNSVHFVAPNVGHGTSHQGCGPKIVKQFIEKASIADLNGDCLKRLPRPTFYQPMVAKADKQKNTGDTK
;
A
#
# COMPACT_ATOMS: atom_id res chain seq x y z
N MET A 1 -8.26 -12.11 15.01
CA MET A 1 -8.70 -11.03 14.10
C MET A 1 -7.50 -10.47 13.35
N LEU A 2 -7.60 -10.36 12.03
CA LEU A 2 -6.62 -9.68 11.18
C LEU A 2 -7.15 -8.30 10.81
N ILE A 3 -6.39 -7.25 11.12
CA ILE A 3 -6.72 -5.86 10.80
C ILE A 3 -5.66 -5.33 9.84
N LEU A 4 -6.07 -4.70 8.75
CA LEU A 4 -5.19 -4.10 7.74
C LEU A 4 -5.61 -2.64 7.51
N SER A 5 -4.70 -1.70 7.68
CA SER A 5 -4.95 -0.28 7.44
C SER A 5 -3.90 0.34 6.52
N GLY A 6 -4.35 1.29 5.70
CA GLY A 6 -3.47 2.14 4.92
C GLY A 6 -3.02 3.33 5.76
N GLY A 7 -1.72 3.62 5.80
CA GLY A 7 -1.19 4.77 6.51
C GLY A 7 -1.64 6.12 5.92
N LEU A 8 -2.08 6.12 4.66
CA LEU A 8 -2.61 7.28 3.95
C LEU A 8 -4.12 7.20 3.73
N ASP A 9 -4.82 6.28 4.41
CA ASP A 9 -6.26 6.08 4.26
C ASP A 9 -7.05 7.19 4.98
N PRO A 10 -7.79 8.06 4.27
CA PRO A 10 -8.59 9.11 4.90
C PRO A 10 -9.96 8.61 5.37
N VAL A 11 -10.43 7.45 4.88
CA VAL A 11 -11.77 6.92 5.16
C VAL A 11 -11.73 6.01 6.39
N THR A 12 -10.73 5.14 6.46
CA THR A 12 -10.52 4.21 7.58
C THR A 12 -9.08 4.28 8.09
N PRO A 13 -8.69 5.38 8.79
CA PRO A 13 -7.32 5.59 9.23
C PRO A 13 -6.84 4.51 10.22
N PRO A 14 -5.52 4.31 10.38
CA PRO A 14 -4.97 3.29 11.29
C PRO A 14 -5.45 3.40 12.74
N SER A 15 -5.76 4.61 13.22
CA SER A 15 -6.29 4.83 14.57
C SER A 15 -7.58 4.04 14.83
N PHE A 16 -8.43 3.85 13.83
CA PHE A 16 -9.65 3.03 13.96
C PHE A 16 -9.28 1.55 14.12
N GLY A 17 -8.27 1.08 13.38
CA GLY A 17 -7.73 -0.27 13.53
C GLY A 17 -7.14 -0.51 14.91
N ASP A 18 -6.44 0.47 15.47
CA ASP A 18 -5.89 0.42 16.84
C ASP A 18 -6.99 0.42 17.91
N GLU A 19 -8.10 1.13 17.68
CA GLU A 19 -9.26 1.10 18.58
C GLU A 19 -9.97 -0.25 18.54
N ILE A 20 -10.26 -0.76 17.33
CA ILE A 20 -10.91 -2.06 17.13
C ILE A 20 -10.04 -3.20 17.67
N LYS A 21 -8.71 -3.10 17.54
CA LYS A 21 -7.77 -4.11 18.08
C LYS A 21 -8.00 -4.39 19.56
N LYS A 22 -8.37 -3.36 20.34
CA LYS A 22 -8.59 -3.45 21.80
C LYS A 22 -9.83 -4.28 22.18
N THR A 23 -10.79 -4.46 21.27
CA THR A 23 -12.02 -5.22 21.54
C THR A 23 -11.85 -6.73 21.35
N PHE A 24 -10.72 -7.17 20.78
CA PHE A 24 -10.43 -8.57 20.51
C PHE A 24 -9.28 -9.08 21.39
N SER A 25 -9.50 -10.22 22.05
CA SER A 25 -8.47 -10.90 22.86
C SER A 25 -7.32 -11.49 22.03
N ASN A 26 -7.52 -11.73 20.73
CA ASN A 26 -6.53 -12.28 19.82
C ASN A 26 -6.56 -11.54 18.46
N SER A 27 -5.69 -10.54 18.29
CA SER A 27 -5.69 -9.67 17.13
C SER A 27 -4.28 -9.22 16.71
N VAL A 28 -4.10 -9.03 15.40
CA VAL A 28 -2.93 -8.37 14.83
C VAL A 28 -3.38 -7.24 13.91
N HIS A 29 -2.68 -6.12 13.97
CA HIS A 29 -2.92 -4.95 13.14
C HIS A 29 -1.66 -4.66 12.33
N PHE A 30 -1.76 -4.76 11.01
CA PHE A 30 -0.70 -4.36 10.08
C PHE A 30 -1.06 -3.07 9.36
N VAL A 31 -0.12 -2.13 9.36
CA VAL A 31 -0.25 -0.84 8.68
C VAL A 31 0.68 -0.82 7.48
N ALA A 32 0.13 -0.48 6.31
CA ALA A 32 0.88 -0.22 5.09
C ALA A 32 1.13 1.30 4.95
N PRO A 33 2.32 1.84 5.31
CA PRO A 33 2.49 3.28 5.57
C PRO A 33 2.20 4.21 4.38
N ASN A 34 2.34 3.68 3.17
CA ASN A 34 2.27 4.42 1.91
C ASN A 34 1.03 4.11 1.08
N VAL A 35 0.08 3.36 1.65
CA VAL A 35 -1.12 2.91 0.97
C VAL A 35 -2.33 3.67 1.50
N GLY A 36 -3.27 4.00 0.60
CA GLY A 36 -4.57 4.58 0.94
C GLY A 36 -5.60 3.51 1.33
N HIS A 37 -6.86 3.75 0.98
CA HIS A 37 -7.93 2.81 1.28
C HIS A 37 -7.79 1.46 0.55
N GLY A 38 -8.31 0.38 1.16
CA GLY A 38 -8.33 -0.95 0.53
C GLY A 38 -7.01 -1.73 0.58
N THR A 39 -6.25 -1.59 1.68
CA THR A 39 -4.92 -2.24 1.86
C THR A 39 -4.91 -3.75 1.60
N SER A 40 -6.01 -4.45 1.82
CA SER A 40 -6.14 -5.90 1.57
C SER A 40 -5.86 -6.31 0.11
N HIS A 41 -6.08 -5.41 -0.85
CA HIS A 41 -5.87 -5.67 -2.29
C HIS A 41 -4.49 -5.20 -2.80
N GLN A 42 -3.67 -4.60 -1.95
CA GLN A 42 -2.45 -3.91 -2.37
C GLN A 42 -1.22 -4.79 -2.15
N GLY A 43 -0.38 -4.91 -3.18
CA GLY A 43 0.89 -5.63 -3.12
C GLY A 43 0.78 -7.04 -2.54
N CYS A 44 1.38 -7.27 -1.36
CA CYS A 44 1.34 -8.56 -0.69
C CYS A 44 0.10 -8.79 0.20
N GLY A 45 -0.78 -7.79 0.39
CA GLY A 45 -1.99 -7.87 1.20
C GLY A 45 -2.84 -9.12 0.93
N PRO A 46 -3.13 -9.48 -0.33
CA PRO A 46 -3.90 -10.68 -0.64
C PRO A 46 -3.26 -11.98 -0.13
N LYS A 47 -1.92 -12.06 -0.10
CA LYS A 47 -1.20 -13.24 0.42
C LYS A 47 -1.34 -13.35 1.93
N ILE A 48 -1.32 -12.23 2.66
CA ILE A 48 -1.52 -12.21 4.11
C ILE A 48 -2.94 -12.68 4.44
N VAL A 49 -3.95 -12.16 3.72
CA VAL A 49 -5.36 -12.58 3.88
C VAL A 49 -5.53 -14.06 3.60
N LYS A 50 -4.96 -14.57 2.48
CA LYS A 50 -4.98 -16.00 2.15
C LYS A 50 -4.38 -16.85 3.28
N GLN A 51 -3.19 -16.50 3.77
CA GLN A 51 -2.52 -17.23 4.85
C GLN A 51 -3.34 -17.23 6.15
N PHE A 52 -3.96 -16.10 6.49
CA PHE A 52 -4.83 -15.99 7.67
C PHE A 52 -6.03 -16.94 7.57
N ILE A 53 -6.69 -16.99 6.40
CA ILE A 53 -7.84 -17.87 6.16
C ILE A 53 -7.43 -19.34 6.19
N GLU A 54 -6.36 -19.70 5.48
CA GLU A 54 -5.90 -21.11 5.39
C GLU A 54 -5.40 -21.65 6.72
N LYS A 55 -4.70 -20.83 7.51
CA LYS A 55 -4.17 -21.23 8.82
C LYS A 55 -5.18 -21.07 9.94
N ALA A 56 -6.27 -20.33 9.73
CA ALA A 56 -7.21 -19.90 10.76
C ALA A 56 -6.53 -19.31 12.01
N SER A 57 -5.37 -18.67 11.83
CA SER A 57 -4.52 -18.19 12.93
C SER A 57 -3.80 -16.91 12.55
N ILE A 58 -3.56 -16.06 13.54
CA ILE A 58 -2.71 -14.88 13.40
C ILE A 58 -1.25 -15.17 13.76
N ALA A 59 -0.96 -16.34 14.33
CA ALA A 59 0.40 -16.77 14.63
C ALA A 59 1.20 -16.85 13.32
N ASP A 60 2.43 -16.35 13.36
CA ASP A 60 3.38 -16.36 12.25
C ASP A 60 2.92 -15.61 10.98
N LEU A 61 1.89 -14.76 11.07
CA LEU A 61 1.58 -13.82 9.98
C LEU A 61 2.68 -12.75 9.92
N ASN A 62 3.26 -12.56 8.73
CA ASN A 62 4.27 -11.53 8.49
C ASN A 62 3.71 -10.44 7.56
N GLY A 63 3.60 -9.23 8.10
CA GLY A 63 3.14 -8.04 7.38
C GLY A 63 4.26 -7.13 6.83
N ASP A 64 5.55 -7.46 7.01
CA ASP A 64 6.66 -6.55 6.68
C ASP A 64 6.74 -6.16 5.21
N CYS A 65 6.22 -7.01 4.32
CA CYS A 65 6.13 -6.69 2.91
C CYS A 65 5.28 -5.45 2.62
N LEU A 66 4.31 -5.12 3.48
CA LEU A 66 3.46 -3.93 3.35
C LEU A 66 4.26 -2.63 3.52
N LYS A 67 5.35 -2.65 4.30
CA LYS A 67 6.24 -1.50 4.52
C LYS A 67 7.03 -1.11 3.28
N ARG A 68 7.20 -2.05 2.34
CA ARG A 68 7.94 -1.84 1.08
C ARG A 68 7.07 -1.30 -0.05
N LEU A 69 5.75 -1.19 0.15
CA LEU A 69 4.88 -0.63 -0.86
C LEU A 69 5.19 0.86 -1.05
N PRO A 70 5.46 1.31 -2.29
CA PRO A 70 5.75 2.71 -2.56
C PRO A 70 4.47 3.54 -2.46
N ARG A 71 4.62 4.85 -2.28
CA ARG A 71 3.49 5.77 -2.45
C ARG A 71 3.06 5.80 -3.92
N PRO A 72 1.76 5.97 -4.21
CA PRO A 72 1.31 6.25 -5.56
C PRO A 72 2.04 7.49 -6.11
N THR A 73 2.48 7.42 -7.36
CA THR A 73 3.03 8.58 -8.05
C THR A 73 1.92 9.58 -8.34
N PHE A 74 2.25 10.86 -8.39
CA PHE A 74 1.33 11.85 -8.91
C PHE A 74 0.99 11.51 -10.36
N TYR A 75 -0.29 11.43 -10.69
CA TYR A 75 -0.73 11.20 -12.06
C TYR A 75 -0.49 12.48 -12.87
N GLN A 76 0.45 12.42 -13.81
CA GLN A 76 0.63 13.46 -14.80
C GLN A 76 -0.18 13.08 -16.06
N PRO A 77 -1.00 13.99 -16.61
CA PRO A 77 -1.61 13.76 -17.91
C PRO A 77 -0.50 13.57 -18.94
N MET A 78 -0.76 12.74 -19.97
CA MET A 78 0.20 12.55 -21.05
C MET A 78 0.45 13.89 -21.74
N VAL A 79 1.67 14.40 -21.63
CA VAL A 79 2.12 15.59 -22.37
C VAL A 79 2.92 15.10 -23.57
N ALA A 80 2.61 15.59 -24.77
CA ALA A 80 3.38 15.27 -25.96
C ALA A 80 4.85 15.66 -25.72
N LYS A 81 5.78 14.76 -26.08
CA LYS A 81 7.22 15.07 -25.99
C LYS A 81 7.52 16.22 -26.94
N ALA A 82 8.13 17.28 -26.43
CA ALA A 82 8.70 18.32 -27.29
C ALA A 82 9.81 17.68 -28.15
N ASP A 83 9.67 17.80 -29.47
CA ASP A 83 10.71 17.38 -30.41
C ASP A 83 12.01 18.11 -30.08
N LYS A 84 13.07 17.35 -29.77
CA LYS A 84 14.42 17.92 -29.69
C LYS A 84 14.81 18.38 -31.10
N GLN A 85 14.64 19.68 -31.36
CA GLN A 85 15.14 20.34 -32.55
C GLN A 85 16.67 20.15 -32.58
N LYS A 86 17.12 19.24 -33.44
CA LYS A 86 18.53 18.93 -33.65
C LYS A 86 19.14 20.12 -34.40
N ASN A 87 19.73 21.07 -33.68
CA ASN A 87 20.55 22.12 -34.28
C ASN A 87 21.82 21.49 -34.87
N THR A 88 21.75 21.03 -36.12
CA THR A 88 22.92 20.92 -36.99
C THR A 88 23.28 22.32 -37.45
N GLY A 89 24.13 23.00 -36.67
CA GLY A 89 24.96 24.06 -37.20
C GLY A 89 26.02 23.41 -38.08
N ASP A 90 25.86 23.53 -39.40
CA ASP A 90 26.95 23.29 -40.33
C ASP A 90 27.45 24.64 -40.81
N THR A 91 28.72 24.87 -40.51
CA THR A 91 29.44 26.12 -40.70
C THR A 91 29.97 26.11 -42.13
N LYS A 92 29.72 27.16 -42.90
CA LYS A 92 30.50 27.48 -44.09
C LYS A 92 31.13 28.85 -43.91
#